data_AF-A0A0Q2S3H6-F1
#
_entry.id   AF-A0A0Q2S3H6-F1
#
_cell.length_a   1.000
_cell.length_b   1.000
_cell.length_c   1.000
_cell.angle_alpha   90.00
_cell.angle_beta   90.00
_cell.angle_gamma   90.00
#
_symmetry.space_group_name_H-M   'P 1'
#
loop_
_entity.id
_entity.type
_entity.pdbx_description
1 polymer ?
#
loop_
_entity_poly.entity_id
_entity_poly.type
_entity_poly.pdbx_seq_one_letter_code
_entity_poly.pdbx_strand_id
1 'polypeptide(L)'
;MRCKPLVAVLLGLLMVGVTAGSAMAMSVQKEPIKPQNNIGLGSVVMTRLDSGSGAIISKHRQYIGTGAGYAWYYKVKHNGDGYLDVSVFKWIPLGGYTTAVIMPDMTTGSFYGYKFKLDSINTHSVLGHRFKIVVAEYSEWISIGGWWTLDVKFNAGYGRHGIVTIGFTSWPWFSEFLGAIGVTGAIKEGGKQLLKFISTGSANALSSAIALLLSGANIDALIFEEV
;
A
#
# COMPACT_ATOMS: atom_id res chain seq x y z
N MET A 1 -10.47 67.16 21.53
CA MET A 1 -11.46 66.32 22.25
C MET A 1 -12.74 66.36 21.42
N ARG A 2 -13.34 65.28 20.92
CA ARG A 2 -13.62 63.97 21.50
C ARG A 2 -13.62 62.88 20.40
N CYS A 3 -13.12 61.72 20.78
CA CYS A 3 -13.22 60.47 20.04
C CYS A 3 -14.64 59.85 20.10
N LYS A 4 -14.89 58.95 19.12
CA LYS A 4 -15.76 57.75 19.11
C LYS A 4 -17.04 57.84 18.25
N PRO A 5 -17.08 57.04 17.17
CA PRO A 5 -18.12 56.00 17.09
C PRO A 5 -17.57 54.62 16.66
N LEU A 6 -16.33 54.27 17.02
CA LEU A 6 -15.71 52.98 16.64
C LEU A 6 -15.85 51.86 17.70
N VAL A 7 -16.41 52.15 18.88
CA VAL A 7 -16.55 51.17 19.98
C VAL A 7 -17.90 50.44 19.98
N ALA A 8 -18.94 50.99 19.34
CA ALA A 8 -20.26 50.36 19.32
C ALA A 8 -20.34 49.15 18.36
N VAL A 9 -19.57 49.16 17.27
CA VAL A 9 -19.58 48.06 16.28
C VAL A 9 -18.78 46.85 16.77
N LEU A 10 -17.78 47.06 17.64
CA LEU A 10 -17.01 45.96 18.24
C LEU A 10 -17.76 45.23 19.38
N LEU A 11 -18.77 45.84 20.00
CA LEU A 11 -19.60 45.19 21.02
C LEU A 11 -20.83 44.47 20.44
N GLY A 12 -21.32 44.88 19.26
CA GLY A 12 -22.42 44.18 18.57
C GLY A 12 -22.02 42.84 17.95
N LEU A 13 -20.75 42.70 17.52
CA LEU A 13 -20.20 41.45 16.98
C LEU A 13 -19.71 40.48 18.06
N LEU A 14 -19.65 40.90 19.33
CA LEU A 14 -19.18 40.07 20.44
C LEU A 14 -20.29 39.31 21.18
N MET A 15 -21.57 39.55 20.86
CA MET A 15 -22.73 38.88 21.48
C MET A 15 -23.48 37.91 20.55
N VAL A 16 -22.81 37.40 19.50
CA VAL A 16 -23.27 36.23 18.74
C VAL A 16 -22.38 35.01 19.03
N GLY A 17 -22.02 34.84 20.29
CA GLY A 17 -22.18 33.53 20.94
C GLY A 17 -23.43 33.70 21.80
N VAL A 18 -24.42 32.81 21.85
CA VAL A 18 -24.31 31.41 22.22
C VAL A 18 -25.63 30.74 21.83
N THR A 19 -25.66 29.82 20.86
CA THR A 19 -26.64 28.71 20.79
C THR A 19 -26.26 27.74 19.66
N ALA A 20 -25.42 26.77 19.99
CA ALA A 20 -25.35 25.40 19.46
C ALA A 20 -24.17 24.75 20.20
N GLY A 21 -24.36 24.03 21.30
CA GLY A 21 -25.17 22.81 21.32
C GLY A 21 -24.32 21.66 20.77
N SER A 22 -23.35 21.22 21.57
CA SER A 22 -22.69 19.90 21.49
C SER A 22 -21.90 19.57 20.23
N ALA A 23 -20.71 20.18 20.07
CA ALA A 23 -19.61 19.49 19.42
C ALA A 23 -18.68 18.97 20.52
N MET A 24 -18.77 17.67 20.81
CA MET A 24 -17.77 16.98 21.61
C MET A 24 -16.41 17.21 20.92
N ALA A 25 -15.56 18.02 21.53
CA ALA A 25 -14.17 18.16 21.12
C ALA A 25 -13.51 16.80 21.34
N MET A 26 -13.52 15.97 20.30
CA MET A 26 -12.82 14.70 20.28
C MET A 26 -11.35 15.02 20.54
N SER A 27 -10.77 14.34 21.53
CA SER A 27 -9.38 14.56 21.95
C SER A 27 -8.48 14.53 20.72
N VAL A 28 -7.91 15.69 20.37
CA VAL A 28 -6.84 15.77 19.39
C VAL A 28 -5.73 14.89 19.92
N GLN A 29 -5.52 13.75 19.25
CA GLN A 29 -4.51 12.77 19.57
C GLN A 29 -3.17 13.51 19.69
N LYS A 30 -2.68 13.66 20.93
CA LYS A 30 -1.60 14.59 21.29
C LYS A 30 -0.20 14.05 20.97
N GLU A 31 -0.14 12.99 20.19
CA GLU A 31 1.09 12.40 19.69
C GLU A 31 0.92 12.13 18.19
N PRO A 32 1.83 12.60 17.33
CA PRO A 32 1.83 12.17 15.94
C PRO A 32 2.02 10.66 15.95
N ILE A 33 1.05 9.93 15.39
CA ILE A 33 1.20 8.50 15.10
C ILE A 33 2.50 8.39 14.29
N LYS A 34 3.57 7.90 14.91
CA LYS A 34 4.80 7.55 14.20
C LYS A 34 4.54 6.21 13.54
N PRO A 35 4.28 6.13 12.22
CA PRO A 35 4.18 4.84 11.57
C PRO A 35 5.51 4.11 11.73
N GLN A 36 5.46 2.84 12.10
CA GLN A 36 6.64 1.96 12.18
C GLN A 36 7.21 1.61 10.79
N ASN A 37 6.63 2.15 9.71
CA ASN A 37 6.99 1.91 8.32
C ASN A 37 7.41 3.24 7.67
N ASN A 38 8.62 3.29 7.12
CA ASN A 38 9.35 4.51 6.76
C ASN A 38 9.01 5.10 5.36
N ILE A 39 9.02 6.43 5.34
CA ILE A 39 9.35 7.42 4.28
C ILE A 39 8.90 7.12 2.83
N GLY A 40 7.65 7.49 2.54
CA GLY A 40 7.24 8.08 1.25
C GLY A 40 6.82 9.53 1.47
N LEU A 41 6.96 10.41 0.47
CA LEU A 41 6.50 11.81 0.53
C LEU A 41 5.01 11.88 0.89
N GLY A 42 4.72 12.03 2.18
CA GLY A 42 3.38 12.18 2.73
C GLY A 42 2.42 11.04 2.43
N SER A 43 2.85 9.77 2.28
CA SER A 43 1.92 8.64 2.13
C SER A 43 2.39 7.37 2.83
N VAL A 44 1.46 6.46 3.14
CA VAL A 44 1.68 5.11 3.69
C VAL A 44 0.83 4.13 2.89
N VAL A 45 1.46 3.10 2.32
CA VAL A 45 0.75 1.95 1.73
C VAL A 45 0.72 0.82 2.74
N MET A 46 -0.41 0.12 2.80
CA MET A 46 -0.60 -1.07 3.64
C MET A 46 -1.25 -2.16 2.82
N THR A 47 -0.76 -3.38 2.99
CA THR A 47 -1.17 -4.57 2.25
C THR A 47 -1.49 -5.67 3.24
N ARG A 48 -2.63 -6.33 3.05
CA ARG A 48 -3.04 -7.47 3.86
C ARG A 48 -3.73 -8.52 3.02
N LEU A 49 -3.68 -9.75 3.51
CA LEU A 49 -4.50 -10.84 3.01
C LEU A 49 -5.63 -11.07 4.01
N ASP A 50 -6.82 -11.33 3.48
CA ASP A 50 -7.96 -11.75 4.28
C ASP A 50 -8.80 -12.78 3.51
N SER A 51 -9.76 -13.42 4.17
CA SER A 51 -10.60 -14.45 3.56
C SER A 51 -11.95 -14.59 4.26
N GLY A 52 -13.03 -14.39 3.50
CA GLY A 52 -14.39 -14.67 3.96
C GLY A 52 -14.72 -16.17 4.07
N SER A 53 -13.94 -17.04 3.43
CA SER A 53 -14.14 -18.50 3.40
C SER A 53 -13.32 -19.25 4.46
N GLY A 54 -12.50 -18.54 5.25
CA GLY A 54 -11.59 -19.16 6.22
C GLY A 54 -10.40 -19.87 5.56
N ALA A 55 -9.91 -19.34 4.43
CA ALA A 55 -8.68 -19.80 3.79
C ALA A 55 -7.42 -19.42 4.57
N ILE A 56 -7.47 -18.37 5.40
CA ILE A 56 -6.37 -18.00 6.29
C ILE A 56 -6.43 -18.86 7.56
N ILE A 57 -5.41 -19.69 7.73
CA ILE A 57 -5.26 -20.61 8.86
C ILE A 57 -4.67 -19.88 10.07
N SER A 58 -3.65 -19.05 9.83
CA SER A 58 -3.04 -18.23 10.89
C SER A 58 -2.33 -17.01 10.30
N LYS A 59 -2.13 -15.98 11.12
CA LYS A 59 -1.35 -14.80 10.77
C LYS A 59 -0.54 -14.29 11.95
N HIS A 60 0.67 -13.82 11.69
CA HIS A 60 1.52 -13.17 12.70
C HIS A 60 2.47 -12.16 12.03
N ARG A 61 3.13 -11.33 12.85
CA ARG A 61 4.19 -10.44 12.36
C ARG A 61 5.53 -11.15 12.45
N GLN A 62 6.27 -11.19 11.35
CA GLN A 62 7.58 -11.79 11.28
C GLN A 62 8.64 -10.70 11.05
N TYR A 63 9.71 -10.74 11.84
CA TYR A 63 10.87 -9.89 11.58
C TYR A 63 11.60 -10.39 10.34
N ILE A 64 11.82 -9.50 9.37
CA ILE A 64 12.40 -9.82 8.06
C ILE A 64 13.77 -9.16 7.83
N GLY A 65 14.39 -8.66 8.90
CA GLY A 65 15.75 -8.15 8.90
C GLY A 65 15.87 -6.63 8.99
N THR A 66 17.11 -6.19 9.19
CA THR A 66 17.48 -4.77 9.31
C THR A 66 17.25 -4.07 7.97
N GLY A 67 16.45 -3.01 7.97
CA GLY A 67 16.10 -2.25 6.77
C GLY A 67 14.69 -2.52 6.25
N ALA A 68 14.18 -3.74 6.37
CA ALA A 68 12.81 -4.09 5.98
C ALA A 68 11.84 -4.19 7.18
N GLY A 69 12.36 -4.41 8.39
CA GLY A 69 11.57 -4.38 9.63
C GLY A 69 10.71 -5.62 9.81
N TYR A 70 9.39 -5.44 9.92
CA TYR A 70 8.43 -6.53 10.10
C TYR A 70 7.50 -6.61 8.90
N ALA A 71 7.21 -7.83 8.45
CA ALA A 71 6.17 -8.12 7.48
C ALA A 71 5.07 -8.98 8.11
N TRP A 72 3.87 -8.94 7.51
CA TRP A 72 2.85 -9.91 7.85
C TRP A 72 3.20 -11.25 7.22
N TYR A 73 3.08 -12.32 8.01
CA TYR A 73 3.13 -13.68 7.55
C TYR A 73 1.74 -14.31 7.68
N TYR A 74 1.29 -15.00 6.63
CA TYR A 74 0.03 -15.73 6.57
C TYR A 74 0.27 -17.20 6.25
N LYS A 75 -0.39 -18.10 6.98
CA LYS A 75 -0.52 -19.51 6.56
C LYS A 75 -1.88 -19.67 5.91
N VAL A 76 -1.93 -20.13 4.66
CA VAL A 76 -3.16 -20.20 3.85
C VAL A 76 -3.38 -21.60 3.30
N LYS A 77 -4.64 -21.98 3.10
CA LYS A 77 -5.01 -23.25 2.46
C LYS A 77 -4.71 -23.19 0.97
N HIS A 78 -4.03 -24.21 0.43
CA HIS A 78 -3.91 -24.41 -1.01
C HIS A 78 -5.29 -24.45 -1.67
N ASN A 79 -5.45 -23.73 -2.78
CA ASN A 79 -6.70 -23.49 -3.50
C ASN A 79 -7.81 -22.81 -2.68
N GLY A 80 -7.50 -22.22 -1.53
CA GLY A 80 -8.45 -21.44 -0.76
C GLY A 80 -8.72 -20.07 -1.40
N ASP A 81 -9.96 -19.60 -1.29
CA ASP A 81 -10.35 -18.27 -1.77
C ASP A 81 -10.07 -17.20 -0.69
N GLY A 82 -9.53 -16.06 -1.11
CA GLY A 82 -9.29 -14.91 -0.26
C GLY A 82 -9.32 -13.63 -1.07
N TYR A 83 -8.83 -12.56 -0.48
CA TYR A 83 -8.63 -11.31 -1.17
C TYR A 83 -7.38 -10.60 -0.67
N LEU A 84 -6.76 -9.87 -1.59
CA LEU A 84 -5.72 -8.90 -1.30
C LEU A 84 -6.39 -7.55 -1.04
N ASP A 85 -6.07 -6.90 0.06
CA ASP A 85 -6.54 -5.56 0.39
C ASP A 85 -5.34 -4.62 0.49
N VAL A 86 -5.40 -3.53 -0.28
CA VAL A 86 -4.40 -2.47 -0.31
C VAL A 86 -5.05 -1.17 0.11
N SER A 87 -4.53 -0.59 1.18
CA SER A 87 -4.95 0.71 1.70
C SER A 87 -3.84 1.73 1.52
N VAL A 88 -4.20 2.92 1.08
CA VAL A 88 -3.28 4.05 0.94
C VAL A 88 -3.78 5.19 1.81
N PHE A 89 -2.90 5.71 2.65
CA PHE A 89 -3.11 6.92 3.42
C PHE A 89 -2.19 8.00 2.89
N LYS A 90 -2.72 9.18 2.58
CA LYS A 90 -1.91 10.28 2.03
C LYS A 90 -2.19 11.58 2.79
N TRP A 91 -1.11 12.16 3.32
CA TRP A 91 -1.08 13.41 4.06
C TRP A 91 -1.04 14.64 3.14
N ILE A 92 -0.51 14.50 1.92
CA ILE A 92 -0.46 15.58 0.92
C ILE A 92 -1.44 15.27 -0.21
N PRO A 93 -2.59 15.96 -0.29
CA PRO A 93 -3.67 15.58 -1.19
C PRO A 93 -3.41 15.78 -2.68
N LEU A 94 -2.33 16.45 -3.07
CA LEU A 94 -2.09 16.88 -4.44
C LEU A 94 -1.34 15.82 -5.27
N GLY A 95 -1.76 15.64 -6.52
CA GLY A 95 -1.18 14.69 -7.48
C GLY A 95 -1.80 13.29 -7.37
N GLY A 96 -2.07 12.70 -8.53
CA GLY A 96 -2.54 11.31 -8.65
C GLY A 96 -1.61 10.34 -7.95
N TYR A 97 -2.14 9.18 -7.57
CA TYR A 97 -1.41 8.15 -6.84
C TYR A 97 -1.70 6.80 -7.47
N THR A 98 -0.67 5.99 -7.66
CA THR A 98 -0.80 4.67 -8.28
C THR A 98 -0.16 3.65 -7.36
N THR A 99 -0.79 2.49 -7.25
CA THR A 99 -0.21 1.33 -6.58
C THR A 99 0.08 0.24 -7.59
N ALA A 100 1.25 -0.37 -7.51
CA ALA A 100 1.57 -1.62 -8.20
C ALA A 100 1.80 -2.72 -7.17
N VAL A 101 1.03 -3.80 -7.27
CA VAL A 101 1.28 -5.03 -6.52
C VAL A 101 1.99 -6.01 -7.42
N ILE A 102 3.11 -6.54 -6.94
CA ILE A 102 3.83 -7.65 -7.55
C ILE A 102 3.62 -8.86 -6.65
N MET A 103 3.05 -9.92 -7.20
CA MET A 103 2.68 -11.12 -6.46
C MET A 103 2.91 -12.39 -7.31
N PRO A 104 2.90 -13.59 -6.72
CA PRO A 104 2.93 -14.82 -7.49
C PRO A 104 1.74 -14.86 -8.43
N ASP A 105 1.84 -15.63 -9.52
CA ASP A 105 0.76 -15.75 -10.49
C ASP A 105 -0.40 -16.61 -9.95
N MET A 106 -1.20 -16.00 -9.08
CA MET A 106 -2.42 -16.54 -8.52
C MET A 106 -3.61 -16.25 -9.43
N THR A 107 -4.65 -17.07 -9.35
CA THR A 107 -5.94 -16.73 -9.97
C THR A 107 -6.52 -15.49 -9.29
N THR A 108 -6.97 -14.53 -10.10
CA THR A 108 -7.53 -13.25 -9.66
C THR A 108 -8.98 -13.15 -10.12
N GLY A 109 -9.84 -12.60 -9.26
CA GLY A 109 -11.27 -12.40 -9.53
C GLY A 109 -11.64 -10.92 -9.56
N SER A 110 -12.71 -10.58 -8.83
CA SER A 110 -13.28 -9.24 -8.83
C SER A 110 -12.34 -8.22 -8.20
N PHE A 111 -12.38 -7.00 -8.73
CA PHE A 111 -11.70 -5.85 -8.14
C PHE A 111 -12.74 -4.86 -7.61
N TYR A 112 -12.54 -4.38 -6.39
CA TYR A 112 -13.35 -3.32 -5.79
C TYR A 112 -12.44 -2.25 -5.22
N GLY A 113 -12.70 -0.99 -5.55
CA GLY A 113 -11.90 0.13 -5.09
C GLY A 113 -12.75 1.29 -4.56
N TYR A 114 -12.35 1.84 -3.42
CA TYR A 114 -12.79 3.15 -2.96
C TYR A 114 -11.71 4.18 -3.31
N LYS A 115 -12.06 5.07 -4.23
CA LYS A 115 -11.16 6.07 -4.84
C LYS A 115 -9.98 5.48 -5.60
N PHE A 116 -10.01 4.19 -5.89
CA PHE A 116 -9.08 3.51 -6.76
C PHE A 116 -9.85 2.82 -7.88
N LYS A 117 -9.29 2.85 -9.08
CA LYS A 117 -9.75 2.09 -10.24
C LYS A 117 -8.65 1.13 -10.65
N LEU A 118 -9.05 -0.05 -11.11
CA LEU A 118 -8.13 -0.98 -11.71
C LEU A 118 -7.66 -0.39 -13.04
N ASP A 119 -6.35 -0.28 -13.20
CA ASP A 119 -5.73 0.03 -14.49
C ASP A 119 -5.44 -1.28 -15.24
N SER A 120 -4.69 -2.19 -14.62
CA SER A 120 -4.28 -3.42 -15.28
C SER A 120 -3.98 -4.58 -14.32
N ILE A 121 -4.16 -5.81 -14.84
CA ILE A 121 -3.71 -7.07 -14.22
C ILE A 121 -2.99 -7.86 -15.28
N ASN A 122 -1.66 -7.93 -15.19
CA ASN A 122 -0.83 -8.58 -16.20
C ASN A 122 0.04 -9.67 -15.57
N THR A 123 0.08 -10.84 -16.21
CA THR A 123 1.01 -11.91 -15.86
C THR A 123 2.26 -11.81 -16.72
N HIS A 124 3.42 -11.94 -16.09
CA HIS A 124 4.73 -11.88 -16.72
C HIS A 124 5.54 -13.14 -16.42
N SER A 125 6.52 -13.43 -17.27
CA SER A 125 7.47 -14.52 -17.07
C SER A 125 8.88 -14.04 -17.39
N VAL A 126 9.74 -14.00 -16.37
CA VAL A 126 11.11 -13.48 -16.47
C VAL A 126 12.05 -14.44 -15.75
N LEU A 127 13.10 -14.91 -16.42
CA LEU A 127 14.07 -15.88 -15.88
C LEU A 127 13.41 -17.13 -15.23
N GLY A 128 12.30 -17.62 -15.80
CA GLY A 128 11.57 -18.77 -15.26
C GLY A 128 10.67 -18.46 -14.06
N HIS A 129 10.69 -17.23 -13.53
CA HIS A 129 9.71 -16.78 -12.53
C HIS A 129 8.46 -16.26 -13.22
N ARG A 130 7.31 -16.84 -12.88
CA ARG A 130 6.00 -16.37 -13.33
C ARG A 130 5.30 -15.62 -12.21
N PHE A 131 4.88 -14.39 -12.47
CA PHE A 131 4.35 -13.46 -11.47
C PHE A 131 3.32 -12.53 -12.09
N LYS A 132 2.53 -11.88 -11.25
CA LYS A 132 1.47 -10.96 -11.64
C LYS A 132 1.77 -9.56 -11.14
N ILE A 133 1.51 -8.56 -11.99
CA ILE A 133 1.49 -7.15 -11.63
C ILE A 133 0.06 -6.64 -11.70
N VAL A 134 -0.43 -6.10 -10.60
CA VAL A 134 -1.73 -5.42 -10.50
C VAL A 134 -1.47 -3.93 -10.33
N VAL A 135 -1.94 -3.12 -11.26
CA VAL A 135 -1.84 -1.66 -11.19
C VAL A 135 -3.21 -1.08 -10.91
N ALA A 136 -3.30 -0.24 -9.89
CA ALA A 136 -4.51 0.50 -9.55
C ALA A 136 -4.19 1.97 -9.36
N GLU A 137 -5.03 2.81 -9.94
CA GLU A 137 -4.86 4.26 -9.95
C GLU A 137 -5.91 4.95 -9.10
N TYR A 138 -5.48 5.98 -8.40
CA TYR A 138 -6.35 6.82 -7.63
C TYR A 138 -7.27 7.59 -8.59
N SER A 139 -8.58 7.46 -8.39
CA SER A 139 -9.59 7.88 -9.35
C SER A 139 -10.06 9.33 -9.20
N GLU A 140 -9.52 10.06 -8.23
CA GLU A 140 -9.84 11.47 -7.99
C GLU A 140 -8.56 12.32 -8.02
N TRP A 141 -8.71 13.61 -8.30
CA TRP A 141 -7.58 14.55 -8.36
C TRP A 141 -7.00 14.90 -6.97
N ILE A 142 -7.80 14.75 -5.89
CA ILE A 142 -7.37 14.90 -4.49
C ILE A 142 -7.22 13.51 -3.86
N SER A 143 -5.99 13.13 -3.54
CA SER A 143 -5.68 11.88 -2.86
C SER A 143 -5.52 12.07 -1.35
N ILE A 144 -6.61 11.90 -0.59
CA ILE A 144 -6.60 11.94 0.91
C ILE A 144 -6.56 10.54 1.55
N GLY A 145 -6.53 9.51 0.72
CA GLY A 145 -6.54 8.11 1.12
C GLY A 145 -7.67 7.35 0.44
N GLY A 146 -7.48 6.04 0.33
CA GLY A 146 -8.37 5.15 -0.38
C GLY A 146 -7.92 3.72 -0.22
N TRP A 147 -8.70 2.79 -0.73
CA TRP A 147 -8.36 1.37 -0.66
C TRP A 147 -8.88 0.65 -1.89
N TRP A 148 -8.32 -0.51 -2.16
CA TRP A 148 -8.88 -1.45 -3.09
C TRP A 148 -8.66 -2.88 -2.61
N THR A 149 -9.50 -3.77 -3.13
CA THR A 149 -9.48 -5.20 -2.89
C THR A 149 -9.49 -5.93 -4.21
N LEU A 150 -8.79 -7.07 -4.25
CA LEU A 150 -8.78 -7.98 -5.38
C LEU A 150 -8.99 -9.40 -4.87
N ASP A 151 -10.03 -10.07 -5.36
CA ASP A 151 -10.25 -11.48 -5.05
C ASP A 151 -9.07 -12.30 -5.60
N VAL A 152 -8.58 -13.23 -4.79
CA VAL A 152 -7.48 -14.14 -5.16
C VAL A 152 -7.80 -15.57 -4.74
N LYS A 153 -7.28 -16.52 -5.49
CA LYS A 153 -7.20 -17.92 -5.06
C LYS A 153 -5.74 -18.25 -4.74
N PHE A 154 -5.48 -18.82 -3.57
CA PHE A 154 -4.13 -19.22 -3.16
C PHE A 154 -3.69 -20.49 -3.89
N ASN A 155 -3.28 -20.33 -5.14
CA ASN A 155 -2.79 -21.41 -6.01
C ASN A 155 -1.44 -21.06 -6.64
N ALA A 156 -0.58 -20.38 -5.87
CA ALA A 156 0.78 -20.06 -6.29
C ALA A 156 1.70 -21.29 -6.28
N GLY A 157 1.23 -22.40 -5.69
CA GLY A 157 1.99 -23.62 -5.46
C GLY A 157 2.36 -23.74 -3.98
N TYR A 158 2.51 -24.97 -3.50
CA TYR A 158 2.87 -25.23 -2.10
C TYR A 158 4.18 -24.53 -1.69
N GLY A 159 4.20 -24.01 -0.47
CA GLY A 159 5.36 -23.33 0.10
C GLY A 159 5.18 -21.82 0.22
N ARG A 160 6.30 -21.12 0.39
CA ARG A 160 6.34 -19.69 0.74
C ARG A 160 6.44 -18.80 -0.48
N HIS A 161 5.75 -17.68 -0.39
CA HIS A 161 5.68 -16.67 -1.42
C HIS A 161 5.67 -15.26 -0.83
N GLY A 162 6.12 -14.30 -1.63
CA GLY A 162 6.15 -12.89 -1.27
C GLY A 162 5.17 -12.06 -2.09
N ILE A 163 4.58 -11.05 -1.48
CA ILE A 163 3.83 -9.99 -2.17
C ILE A 163 4.46 -8.65 -1.80
N VAL A 164 4.72 -7.82 -2.81
CA VAL A 164 5.21 -6.44 -2.63
C VAL A 164 4.21 -5.49 -3.24
N THR A 165 3.85 -4.46 -2.47
CA THR A 165 3.06 -3.34 -2.96
C THR A 165 3.92 -2.10 -2.98
N ILE A 166 3.85 -1.35 -4.07
CA ILE A 166 4.59 -0.12 -4.27
C ILE A 166 3.61 0.99 -4.58
N GLY A 167 3.69 2.10 -3.85
CA GLY A 167 2.98 3.32 -4.15
C GLY A 167 3.88 4.36 -4.81
N PHE A 168 3.39 5.00 -5.88
CA PHE A 168 4.12 6.00 -6.64
C PHE A 168 3.20 7.05 -7.25
N THR A 169 3.77 8.18 -7.65
CA THR A 169 3.04 9.31 -8.27
C THR A 169 3.54 9.65 -9.68
N SER A 170 4.57 8.93 -10.17
CA SER A 170 5.27 9.24 -11.41
C SER A 170 5.37 8.01 -12.32
N TRP A 171 4.78 8.11 -13.52
CA TRP A 171 4.84 7.07 -14.55
C TRP A 171 6.24 6.73 -15.07
N PRO A 172 7.15 7.70 -15.31
CA PRO A 172 8.53 7.41 -15.70
C PRO A 172 9.23 6.43 -14.75
N TRP A 173 9.02 6.60 -13.44
CA TRP A 173 9.60 5.70 -12.43
C TRP A 173 9.08 4.26 -12.59
N PHE A 174 7.80 4.09 -12.87
CA PHE A 174 7.22 2.75 -13.05
C PHE A 174 7.76 2.04 -14.29
N SER A 175 7.95 2.77 -15.40
CA SER A 175 8.58 2.21 -16.61
C SER A 175 10.02 1.74 -16.34
N GLU A 176 10.82 2.56 -15.63
CA GLU A 176 12.17 2.18 -15.21
C GLU A 176 12.18 0.96 -14.28
N PHE A 177 11.22 0.90 -13.35
CA PHE A 177 11.02 -0.25 -12.47
C PHE A 177 10.70 -1.53 -13.28
N LEU A 178 9.75 -1.46 -14.21
CA LEU A 178 9.41 -2.59 -15.10
C LEU A 178 10.62 -3.06 -15.90
N GLY A 179 11.46 -2.15 -16.38
CA GLY A 179 12.72 -2.49 -17.03
C GLY A 179 13.69 -3.19 -16.09
N ALA A 180 13.84 -2.69 -14.86
CA ALA A 180 14.75 -3.23 -13.86
C ALA A 180 14.36 -4.64 -13.37
N ILE A 181 13.06 -4.99 -13.38
CA ILE A 181 12.57 -6.35 -13.06
C ILE A 181 12.52 -7.25 -14.30
N GLY A 182 12.90 -6.75 -15.48
CA GLY A 182 13.02 -7.53 -16.71
C GLY A 182 11.74 -7.66 -17.52
N VAL A 183 10.70 -6.88 -17.25
CA VAL A 183 9.42 -6.91 -18.01
C VAL A 183 9.58 -6.22 -19.37
N THR A 184 10.27 -5.08 -19.41
CA THR A 184 10.45 -4.28 -20.63
C THR A 184 11.92 -4.11 -21.04
N GLY A 185 12.85 -4.75 -20.32
CA GLY A 185 14.29 -4.56 -20.55
C GLY A 185 15.16 -5.63 -19.88
N ALA A 186 16.46 -5.37 -19.79
CA ALA A 186 17.40 -6.26 -19.13
C ALA A 186 17.25 -6.20 -17.61
N ILE A 187 16.99 -7.36 -17.01
CA ILE A 187 16.82 -7.48 -15.55
C ILE A 187 18.08 -7.08 -14.80
N LYS A 188 17.91 -6.24 -13.79
CA LYS A 188 18.97 -5.80 -12.86
C LYS A 188 19.01 -6.70 -11.64
N GLU A 189 20.09 -6.62 -10.86
CA GLU A 189 20.26 -7.48 -9.68
C GLU A 189 19.15 -7.30 -8.64
N GLY A 190 18.74 -6.07 -8.36
CA GLY A 190 17.59 -5.81 -7.47
C GLY A 190 16.29 -6.42 -7.99
N GLY A 191 16.09 -6.48 -9.31
CA GLY A 191 14.96 -7.17 -9.94
C GLY A 191 15.00 -8.68 -9.72
N LYS A 192 16.16 -9.31 -9.86
CA LYS A 192 16.32 -10.75 -9.56
C LYS A 192 16.00 -11.06 -8.09
N GLN A 193 16.46 -10.22 -7.17
CA GLN A 193 16.17 -10.39 -5.74
C GLN A 193 14.68 -10.20 -5.45
N LEU A 194 14.01 -9.26 -6.14
CA LEU A 194 12.57 -9.10 -6.03
C LEU A 194 11.84 -10.35 -6.51
N LEU A 195 12.14 -10.86 -7.72
CA LEU A 195 11.49 -12.06 -8.25
C LEU A 195 11.72 -13.29 -7.36
N LYS A 196 12.92 -13.42 -6.79
CA LYS A 196 13.23 -14.45 -5.80
C LYS A 196 12.39 -14.30 -4.54
N PHE A 197 12.19 -13.08 -4.04
CA PHE A 197 11.28 -12.85 -2.91
C PHE A 197 9.85 -13.27 -3.26
N ILE A 198 9.33 -12.85 -4.42
CA ILE A 198 7.98 -13.22 -4.87
C ILE A 198 7.79 -14.73 -4.88
N SER A 199 8.76 -15.49 -5.41
CA SER A 199 8.63 -16.95 -5.56
C SER A 199 9.00 -17.78 -4.33
N THR A 200 9.62 -17.20 -3.30
CA THR A 200 10.12 -17.98 -2.14
C THR A 200 9.78 -17.38 -0.77
N GLY A 201 9.24 -16.15 -0.73
CA GLY A 201 9.06 -15.39 0.51
C GLY A 201 10.37 -15.09 1.23
N SER A 202 11.53 -15.13 0.56
CA SER A 202 12.84 -14.94 1.20
C SER A 202 13.06 -13.51 1.71
N ALA A 203 13.09 -13.34 3.03
CA ALA A 203 13.34 -12.05 3.69
C ALA A 203 14.67 -11.38 3.27
N ASN A 204 15.72 -12.17 3.07
CA ASN A 204 17.01 -11.66 2.58
C ASN A 204 16.88 -11.10 1.16
N ALA A 205 16.15 -11.80 0.29
CA ALA A 205 15.91 -11.34 -1.07
C ALA A 205 15.08 -10.04 -1.08
N LEU A 206 14.08 -9.92 -0.20
CA LEU A 206 13.32 -8.67 -0.03
C LEU A 206 14.23 -7.53 0.43
N SER A 207 15.06 -7.74 1.44
CA SER A 207 15.97 -6.71 1.95
C SER A 207 16.97 -6.25 0.88
N SER A 208 17.51 -7.18 0.09
CA SER A 208 18.36 -6.84 -1.07
C SER A 208 17.60 -6.10 -2.17
N ALA A 209 16.37 -6.51 -2.49
CA ALA A 209 15.52 -5.79 -3.45
C ALA A 209 15.23 -4.36 -3.00
N ILE A 210 14.97 -4.15 -1.71
CA ILE A 210 14.78 -2.81 -1.14
C ILE A 210 16.03 -1.97 -1.32
N ALA A 211 17.19 -2.48 -0.90
CA ALA A 211 18.45 -1.74 -0.98
C ALA A 211 18.84 -1.39 -2.43
N LEU A 212 18.62 -2.30 -3.38
CA LEU A 212 19.13 -2.19 -4.74
C LEU A 212 18.14 -1.59 -5.75
N LEU A 213 16.84 -1.60 -5.46
CA LEU A 213 15.80 -1.24 -6.42
C LEU A 213 14.68 -0.37 -5.84
N LEU A 214 14.22 -0.66 -4.63
CA LEU A 214 13.04 0.00 -4.04
C LEU A 214 13.40 1.08 -3.01
N SER A 215 14.66 1.48 -2.94
CA SER A 215 15.13 2.50 -1.98
C SER A 215 14.43 3.83 -2.25
N GLY A 216 13.80 4.38 -1.21
CA GLY A 216 13.03 5.64 -1.31
C GLY A 216 11.63 5.51 -1.90
N ALA A 217 11.20 4.30 -2.28
CA ALA A 217 9.82 4.05 -2.70
C ALA A 217 8.92 3.84 -1.47
N ASN A 218 7.64 4.22 -1.58
CA ASN A 218 6.64 3.86 -0.58
C ASN A 218 6.23 2.40 -0.82
N ILE A 219 6.65 1.50 0.06
CA ILE A 219 6.45 0.07 -0.11
C ILE A 219 5.83 -0.57 1.12
N ASP A 220 5.08 -1.64 0.89
CA ASP A 220 4.73 -2.62 1.91
C ASP A 220 4.91 -4.03 1.35
N ALA A 221 5.12 -4.99 2.24
CA ALA A 221 5.35 -6.37 1.86
C ALA A 221 4.75 -7.35 2.85
N LEU A 222 4.30 -8.49 2.33
CA LEU A 222 3.83 -9.62 3.13
C LEU A 222 4.35 -10.94 2.55
N ILE A 223 4.32 -11.95 3.40
CA ILE A 223 4.68 -13.32 3.07
C ILE A 223 3.45 -14.19 3.31
N PHE A 224 3.20 -15.15 2.43
CA PHE A 224 2.26 -16.23 2.72
C PHE A 224 2.87 -17.59 2.46
N GLU A 225 2.40 -18.60 3.19
CA GLU A 225 2.77 -20.01 3.02
C GLU A 225 1.51 -20.81 2.72
N GLU A 226 1.51 -21.42 1.54
CA GLU A 226 0.44 -22.25 1.01
C GLU A 226 0.66 -23.71 1.47
N VAL A 227 -0.32 -24.25 2.21
CA VAL A 227 -0.28 -25.61 2.82
C VAL A 227 -1.49 -26.46 2.49
#